data_AF-A9GQ39-F1
#
_entry.id   AF-A9GQ39-F1
#
_cell.length_a   1.000
_cell.length_b   1.000
_cell.length_c   1.000
_cell.angle_alpha   90.00
_cell.angle_beta   90.00
_cell.angle_gamma   90.00
#
_symmetry.space_group_name_H-M   'P 1'
#
loop_
_entity.id
_entity.type
_entity.pdbx_description
1 polymer ?
#
loop_
_entity_poly.entity_id
_entity_poly.type
_entity_poly.pdbx_seq_one_letter_code
_entity_poly.pdbx_strand_id
1 'polypeptide(L)'
;MPTGLACAEQVNLDDTEARPRAELECCVDYTAQHVPAPGTGISEEQWAALAGDASFVNCCTALIVGVDADAISYREAEPVRHGCCFGDVVAPEAELYTRTLCTPWGPPVPPALDAYAPSEVA
;
A
#
# COMPACT_ATOMS: atom_id res chain seq x y z
N MET A 1 16.93 -23.65 4.02
CA MET A 1 16.91 -22.18 3.86
C MET A 1 15.54 -21.74 4.34
N PRO A 2 15.38 -20.94 5.40
CA PRO A 2 14.07 -20.38 5.69
C PRO A 2 13.93 -19.14 4.80
N THR A 3 13.26 -19.29 3.66
CA THR A 3 13.04 -18.24 2.66
C THR A 3 11.74 -17.47 2.95
N GLY A 4 11.47 -17.20 4.22
CA GLY A 4 10.31 -16.45 4.68
C GLY A 4 10.76 -15.49 5.77
N LEU A 5 10.18 -14.30 5.77
CA LEU A 5 10.54 -13.12 6.56
C LEU A 5 11.69 -12.27 5.99
N ALA A 6 11.29 -11.14 5.40
CA ALA A 6 11.75 -9.91 6.01
C ALA A 6 10.63 -9.26 6.82
N CYS A 7 9.39 -9.18 6.28
CA CYS A 7 8.39 -8.33 6.91
C CYS A 7 6.93 -8.79 6.84
N ALA A 8 6.54 -9.83 6.09
CA ALA A 8 5.15 -10.30 6.09
C ALA A 8 5.01 -11.80 5.78
N GLU A 9 4.13 -12.47 6.53
CA GLU A 9 3.56 -13.77 6.12
C GLU A 9 2.61 -13.57 4.93
N GLN A 10 2.19 -14.66 4.25
CA GLN A 10 1.25 -14.57 3.14
C GLN A 10 -0.04 -13.85 3.56
N VAL A 11 -0.46 -12.85 2.77
CA VAL A 11 -1.68 -12.05 2.96
C VAL A 11 -2.52 -12.12 1.69
N ASN A 12 -3.84 -12.12 1.82
CA ASN A 12 -4.77 -12.00 0.70
C ASN A 12 -5.33 -10.58 0.62
N LEU A 13 -5.54 -10.06 -0.59
CA LEU A 13 -6.20 -8.76 -0.80
C LEU A 13 -7.61 -8.69 -0.20
N ASP A 14 -8.31 -9.83 -0.09
CA ASP A 14 -9.66 -9.90 0.47
C ASP A 14 -9.68 -10.00 2.00
N ASP A 15 -8.52 -10.01 2.64
CA ASP A 15 -8.44 -10.03 4.10
C ASP A 15 -9.01 -8.74 4.68
N THR A 16 -9.80 -8.88 5.74
CA THR A 16 -10.43 -7.76 6.45
C THR A 16 -9.64 -7.34 7.70
N GLU A 17 -8.68 -8.16 8.12
CA GLU A 17 -7.83 -7.90 9.26
C GLU A 17 -6.46 -7.44 8.78
N ALA A 18 -6.07 -6.23 9.18
CA ALA A 18 -4.73 -5.72 8.90
C ALA A 18 -3.68 -6.38 9.78
N ARG A 19 -2.47 -6.46 9.22
CA ARG A 19 -1.28 -6.86 9.97
C ARG A 19 -0.96 -5.86 11.09
N PRO A 20 -0.24 -6.31 12.14
CA PRO A 20 0.25 -5.42 13.19
C PRO A 20 1.06 -4.25 12.63
N ARG A 21 0.97 -3.07 13.27
CA ARG A 21 1.64 -1.83 12.82
C ARG A 21 3.14 -2.02 12.55
N ALA A 22 3.84 -2.74 13.43
CA ALA A 22 5.28 -3.00 13.28
C ALA A 22 5.62 -3.85 12.04
N GLU A 23 4.72 -4.76 11.65
CA GLU A 23 4.85 -5.56 10.43
C GLU A 23 4.67 -4.65 9.19
N LEU A 24 3.67 -3.77 9.22
CA LEU A 24 3.44 -2.80 8.15
C LEU A 24 4.60 -1.81 7.99
N GLU A 25 5.20 -1.33 9.08
CA GLU A 25 6.40 -0.47 9.03
C GLU A 25 7.58 -1.18 8.38
N CYS A 26 7.82 -2.44 8.75
CA CYS A 26 8.82 -3.28 8.10
C CYS A 26 8.53 -3.42 6.59
N CYS A 27 7.28 -3.68 6.21
CA CYS A 27 6.87 -3.77 4.82
C CYS A 27 7.13 -2.48 4.04
N VAL A 28 6.88 -1.30 4.63
CA VAL A 28 7.21 -0.02 3.99
C VAL A 28 8.71 0.07 3.71
N ASP A 29 9.55 -0.20 4.71
CA ASP A 29 11.01 -0.11 4.57
C ASP A 29 11.56 -1.12 3.56
N TYR A 30 11.06 -2.35 3.58
CA TYR A 30 11.45 -3.41 2.65
C TYR A 30 11.08 -3.03 1.22
N THR A 31 9.81 -2.69 0.99
CA THR A 31 9.33 -2.34 -0.34
C THR A 31 10.03 -1.09 -0.86
N ALA A 32 10.25 -0.06 -0.04
CA ALA A 32 10.94 1.17 -0.45
C ALA A 32 12.39 0.93 -0.93
N GLN A 33 13.06 -0.10 -0.43
CA GLN A 33 14.41 -0.47 -0.88
C GLN A 33 14.42 -1.22 -2.21
N HIS A 34 13.30 -1.85 -2.58
CA HIS A 34 13.17 -2.68 -3.79
C HIS A 34 12.42 -1.96 -4.91
N VAL A 35 11.62 -0.93 -4.59
CA VAL A 35 10.93 -0.10 -5.58
C VAL A 35 11.92 0.86 -6.24
N PRO A 36 12.02 0.85 -7.58
CA PRO A 36 12.84 1.82 -8.29
C PRO A 36 12.31 3.24 -8.07
N ALA A 37 13.21 4.22 -8.04
CA ALA A 37 12.84 5.60 -7.78
C ALA A 37 11.77 6.09 -8.79
N PRO A 38 10.75 6.83 -8.34
CA PRO A 38 9.71 7.33 -9.22
C PRO A 38 10.32 8.18 -10.36
N GLY A 39 9.89 7.90 -11.59
CA GLY A 39 10.42 8.57 -12.79
C GLY A 39 11.67 7.92 -13.38
N THR A 40 12.26 6.92 -12.73
CA THR A 40 13.13 5.97 -13.43
C THR A 40 12.24 5.03 -14.22
N GLY A 41 12.44 4.96 -15.54
CA GLY A 41 11.66 4.05 -16.37
C GLY A 41 11.91 2.61 -15.95
N ILE A 42 10.92 1.96 -15.35
CA ILE A 42 10.98 0.55 -14.98
C ILE A 42 10.67 -0.28 -16.22
N SER A 43 11.52 -1.25 -16.54
CA SER A 43 11.28 -2.17 -17.64
C SER A 43 10.26 -3.24 -17.27
N GLU A 44 9.61 -3.85 -18.26
CA GLU A 44 8.70 -4.99 -18.04
C GLU A 44 9.40 -6.16 -17.33
N GLU A 45 10.70 -6.39 -17.61
CA GLU A 45 11.49 -7.44 -16.94
C GLU A 45 11.69 -7.16 -15.45
N GLN A 46 11.88 -5.89 -15.07
CA GLN A 46 11.99 -5.49 -13.67
C GLN A 46 10.65 -5.66 -12.94
N TRP A 47 9.53 -5.31 -13.59
CA TRP A 47 8.21 -5.58 -13.04
C TRP A 47 7.97 -7.07 -12.84
N ALA A 48 8.31 -7.90 -13.83
CA ALA A 48 8.21 -9.35 -13.74
C ALA A 48 9.08 -9.94 -12.61
N ALA A 49 10.27 -9.38 -12.38
CA ALA A 49 11.12 -9.79 -11.27
C ALA A 49 10.50 -9.48 -9.90
N LEU A 50 9.89 -8.29 -9.74
CA LEU A 50 9.18 -7.90 -8.52
C LEU A 50 7.93 -8.75 -8.29
N ALA A 51 7.16 -9.04 -9.35
CA ALA A 51 6.00 -9.93 -9.28
C ALA A 51 6.39 -11.38 -8.92
N GLY A 52 7.62 -11.79 -9.24
CA GLY A 52 8.19 -13.09 -8.86
C GLY A 52 8.72 -13.15 -7.42
N ASP A 53 8.90 -12.01 -6.75
CA ASP A 53 9.36 -11.95 -5.36
C ASP A 53 8.17 -12.03 -4.39
N ALA A 54 7.98 -13.21 -3.80
CA ALA A 54 6.91 -13.45 -2.85
C ALA A 54 6.93 -12.50 -1.64
N SER A 55 8.11 -12.07 -1.18
CA SER A 55 8.22 -11.14 -0.06
C SER A 55 7.73 -9.75 -0.46
N PHE A 56 8.10 -9.30 -1.66
CA PHE A 56 7.63 -8.03 -2.22
C PHE A 56 6.11 -8.03 -2.41
N VAL A 57 5.56 -9.08 -3.03
CA VAL A 57 4.12 -9.23 -3.24
C VAL A 57 3.37 -9.27 -1.91
N ASN A 58 3.85 -10.04 -0.91
CA ASN A 58 3.22 -10.10 0.40
C ASN A 58 3.27 -8.74 1.13
N CYS A 59 4.41 -8.03 1.09
CA CYS A 59 4.53 -6.71 1.70
C CYS A 59 3.58 -5.70 1.04
N CYS A 60 3.52 -5.68 -0.29
CA CYS A 60 2.60 -4.81 -1.01
C CYS A 60 1.12 -5.14 -0.70
N THR A 61 0.77 -6.43 -0.65
CA THR A 61 -0.59 -6.87 -0.29
C THR A 61 -0.95 -6.43 1.12
N ALA A 62 -0.05 -6.64 2.09
CA ALA A 62 -0.24 -6.24 3.49
C ALA A 62 -0.41 -4.73 3.64
N LEU A 63 0.33 -3.92 2.87
CA LEU A 63 0.20 -2.46 2.88
C LEU A 63 -1.12 -1.99 2.26
N ILE A 64 -1.56 -2.61 1.16
CA ILE A 64 -2.86 -2.30 0.54
C ILE A 64 -3.99 -2.57 1.52
N VAL A 65 -4.02 -3.77 2.13
CA VAL A 65 -5.01 -4.14 3.14
C VAL A 65 -4.89 -3.26 4.38
N GLY A 66 -3.67 -2.94 4.82
CA GLY A 66 -3.41 -2.09 5.97
C GLY A 66 -3.94 -0.67 5.81
N VAL A 67 -3.85 -0.09 4.60
CA VAL A 67 -4.42 1.23 4.31
C VAL A 67 -5.95 1.16 4.25
N ASP A 68 -6.53 0.12 3.63
CA ASP A 68 -7.99 -0.06 3.57
C ASP A 68 -8.62 -0.22 4.97
N ALA A 69 -7.89 -0.85 5.90
CA ALA A 69 -8.30 -1.05 7.28
C ALA A 69 -7.88 0.07 8.25
N ASP A 70 -7.29 1.17 7.76
CA ASP A 70 -6.80 2.31 8.54
C ASP A 70 -5.72 1.94 9.60
N ALA A 71 -5.01 0.84 9.39
CA ALA A 71 -3.90 0.40 10.25
C ALA A 71 -2.56 1.10 9.94
N ILE A 72 -2.44 1.66 8.73
CA ILE A 72 -1.37 2.54 8.29
C ILE A 72 -1.97 3.60 7.37
N SER A 73 -1.50 4.85 7.47
CA SER A 73 -2.06 5.91 6.64
C SER A 73 -1.59 5.84 5.18
N TYR A 74 -2.41 6.38 4.27
CA TYR A 74 -2.02 6.57 2.87
C TYR A 74 -0.66 7.26 2.73
N ARG A 75 -0.40 8.31 3.52
CA ARG A 75 0.86 9.07 3.45
C ARG A 75 2.08 8.25 3.84
N GLU A 76 1.93 7.34 4.79
CA GLU A 76 3.03 6.47 5.22
C GLU A 76 3.34 5.40 4.16
N ALA A 77 2.33 4.94 3.41
CA ALA A 77 2.49 3.98 2.32
C ALA A 77 2.74 4.63 0.92
N GLU A 78 2.56 5.95 0.79
CA GLU A 78 2.74 6.68 -0.47
C GLU A 78 4.09 6.39 -1.18
N PRO A 79 5.25 6.34 -0.48
CA PRO A 79 6.54 6.13 -1.14
C PRO A 79 6.63 4.83 -1.94
N VAL A 80 5.86 3.82 -1.55
CA VAL A 80 5.88 2.49 -2.16
C VAL A 80 4.69 2.23 -3.08
N ARG A 81 3.74 3.18 -3.16
CA ARG A 81 2.55 3.10 -4.01
C ARG A 81 2.89 2.76 -5.45
N HIS A 82 3.95 3.35 -6.02
CA HIS A 82 4.33 3.06 -7.40
C HIS A 82 4.66 1.57 -7.59
N GLY A 83 5.38 0.96 -6.65
CA GLY A 83 5.77 -0.45 -6.76
C GLY A 83 4.65 -1.43 -6.48
N CYS A 84 3.70 -1.08 -5.63
CA CYS A 84 2.63 -1.99 -5.21
C CYS A 84 1.38 -1.94 -6.07
N CYS A 85 1.11 -0.80 -6.72
CA CYS A 85 -0.16 -0.55 -7.39
C CYS A 85 -0.08 -0.60 -8.92
N PHE A 86 1.12 -0.72 -9.49
CA PHE A 86 1.34 -0.63 -10.93
C PHE A 86 2.14 -1.82 -11.45
N GLY A 87 2.10 -2.05 -12.76
CA GLY A 87 2.89 -3.10 -13.41
C GLY A 87 2.47 -4.53 -13.06
N ASP A 88 1.22 -4.72 -12.66
CA ASP A 88 0.59 -6.03 -12.36
C ASP A 88 1.35 -6.90 -11.33
N VAL A 89 2.04 -6.26 -10.38
CA VAL A 89 2.83 -6.97 -9.36
C VAL A 89 1.95 -7.81 -8.44
N VAL A 90 0.93 -7.20 -7.84
CA VAL A 90 0.08 -7.84 -6.83
C VAL A 90 -1.15 -8.45 -7.48
N ALA A 91 -1.78 -7.68 -8.36
CA ALA A 91 -2.97 -8.01 -9.13
C ALA A 91 -3.05 -7.05 -10.32
N PRO A 92 -3.92 -7.31 -11.32
CA PRO A 92 -4.15 -6.38 -12.41
C PRO A 92 -4.47 -4.97 -11.90
N GLU A 93 -3.84 -3.94 -12.46
CA GLU A 93 -3.96 -2.54 -11.98
C GLU A 93 -5.42 -2.09 -11.81
N ALA A 94 -6.28 -2.47 -12.76
CA ALA A 94 -7.69 -2.13 -12.76
C ALA A 94 -8.45 -2.71 -11.54
N GLU A 95 -8.04 -3.87 -11.03
CA GLU A 95 -8.63 -4.48 -9.83
C GLU A 95 -8.24 -3.69 -8.58
N LEU A 96 -7.02 -3.15 -8.57
CA LEU A 96 -6.48 -2.38 -7.45
C LEU A 96 -7.03 -0.95 -7.38
N TYR A 97 -7.63 -0.40 -8.42
CA TYR A 97 -8.20 0.97 -8.37
C TYR A 97 -9.29 1.17 -7.33
N THR A 98 -9.92 0.09 -6.87
CA THR A 98 -10.90 0.12 -5.77
C THR A 98 -10.26 0.23 -4.39
N ARG A 99 -8.94 0.01 -4.28
CA ARG A 99 -8.17 0.04 -3.04
C ARG A 99 -7.69 1.44 -2.72
N THR A 100 -7.73 1.82 -1.45
CA THR A 100 -7.45 3.17 -0.96
C THR A 100 -6.03 3.64 -1.25
N LEU A 101 -5.05 2.73 -1.27
CA LEU A 101 -3.66 3.06 -1.65
C LEU A 101 -3.50 3.26 -3.17
N CYS A 102 -4.22 2.46 -3.96
CA CYS A 102 -3.99 2.33 -5.40
C CYS A 102 -4.96 3.13 -6.28
N THR A 103 -5.98 3.75 -5.68
CA THR A 103 -6.86 4.72 -6.35
C THR A 103 -6.05 5.77 -7.14
N PRO A 104 -6.36 6.01 -8.43
CA PRO A 104 -5.83 7.15 -9.19
C PRO A 104 -6.35 8.51 -8.72
N TRP A 105 -7.41 8.55 -7.91
CA TRP A 105 -8.03 9.79 -7.41
C TRP A 105 -7.29 10.41 -6.21
N GLY A 106 -6.25 9.74 -5.71
CA GLY A 106 -5.49 10.16 -4.53
C GLY A 106 -6.15 9.70 -3.21
N PRO A 107 -5.62 10.15 -2.05
CA PRO A 107 -6.20 9.78 -0.77
C PRO A 107 -7.65 10.28 -0.67
N PRO A 108 -8.52 9.56 0.07
CA PRO A 108 -9.88 10.03 0.31
C PRO A 108 -9.83 11.41 0.97
N VAL A 109 -10.57 12.37 0.39
CA VAL A 109 -10.69 13.71 0.97
C VAL A 109 -11.46 13.57 2.28
N PRO A 110 -10.89 13.97 3.43
CA PRO A 110 -11.63 13.93 4.68
C PRO A 110 -12.88 14.82 4.55
N PRO A 111 -14.01 14.43 5.19
CA PRO A 111 -15.20 15.26 5.17
C PRO A 111 -14.82 16.66 5.66
N ALA A 112 -15.29 17.69 4.95
CA ALA A 112 -15.09 19.07 5.41
C ALA A 112 -15.66 19.16 6.82
N LEU A 113 -14.80 19.42 7.82
CA LEU A 113 -15.26 19.79 9.14
C LEU A 113 -16.15 21.02 8.94
N ASP A 114 -17.43 20.92 9.27
CA ASP A 114 -18.36 22.04 9.24
C ASP A 114 -17.85 23.11 10.22
N ALA A 115 -16.99 23.99 9.71
CA ALA A 115 -16.47 25.13 10.43
C ALA A 115 -17.55 26.22 10.48
N TYR A 116 -18.62 26.02 11.24
CA TYR A 116 -19.39 27.07 11.94
C TYR A 116 -20.55 26.45 12.74
N ALA A 117 -20.31 26.01 13.97
CA ALA A 117 -21.37 26.07 14.97
C ALA A 117 -21.41 27.53 15.46
N PRO A 118 -22.45 28.34 15.17
CA PRO A 118 -22.58 29.62 15.81
C PRO A 118 -22.67 29.39 17.32
N SER A 119 -21.80 30.04 18.08
CA SER A 119 -21.90 30.10 19.53
C SER A 119 -23.27 30.69 19.90
N GLU A 120 -24.23 29.85 20.29
CA GLU A 120 -25.42 30.29 21.00
C GLU A 120 -24.97 30.75 22.39
N VAL A 121 -24.77 32.07 22.55
CA VAL A 121 -24.66 32.72 23.85
C VAL A 121 -26.08 32.87 24.38
N ALA A 122 -26.34 32.16 25.48
CA ALA A 122 -27.55 32.25 26.30
C ALA A 122 -27.71 33.61 26.98
#